data_AF-A0A932E7B0-F1
#
_entry.id   AF-A0A932E7B0-F1
#
_cell.length_a   1.000
_cell.length_b   1.000
_cell.length_c   1.000
_cell.angle_alpha   90.00
_cell.angle_beta   90.00
_cell.angle_gamma   90.00
#
_symmetry.space_group_name_H-M   'P 1'
#
loop_
_entity.id
_entity.type
_entity.pdbx_description
1 polymer ?
#
loop_
_entity_poly.entity_id
_entity_poly.type
_entity_poly.pdbx_seq_one_letter_code
_entity_poly.pdbx_strand_id
1 'polypeptide(L)'
;MKTKIGRIVGSIAGLLLGAREASASPLVLAQVPSSLKTSFQYGLGILFLGGFLWGVIKIWGGADRMSKGDADGKMGVVGGIIIAGAAAIMGALFSIFGMSDGALVPQF
;
A
#
# COMPACT_ATOMS: atom_id res chain seq x y z
N MET A 1 46.67 45.66 19.10
CA MET A 1 46.10 44.42 19.69
C MET A 1 44.62 44.14 19.31
N LYS A 2 44.04 44.74 18.24
CA LYS A 2 42.59 44.60 17.92
C LYS A 2 42.23 43.48 16.92
N THR A 3 43.21 42.77 16.37
CA THR A 3 43.00 41.84 15.23
C THR A 3 42.78 40.37 15.62
N LYS A 4 43.08 39.97 16.87
CA LYS A 4 42.97 38.55 17.29
C LYS A 4 41.55 38.16 17.71
N ILE A 5 40.79 39.09 18.29
CA ILE A 5 39.41 38.87 18.75
C ILE A 5 38.44 38.65 17.58
N GLY A 6 38.59 39.40 16.47
CA GLY A 6 37.73 39.21 15.29
C GLY A 6 37.86 37.84 14.62
N ARG A 7 39.06 37.22 14.67
CA ARG A 7 39.28 35.87 14.13
C ARG A 7 38.61 34.78 14.97
N ILE A 8 38.59 34.92 16.29
CA ILE A 8 37.98 33.94 17.19
C ILE A 8 36.45 33.98 17.05
N VAL A 9 35.86 35.18 16.96
CA VAL A 9 34.41 35.33 16.74
C VAL A 9 34.01 34.78 15.37
N GLY A 10 34.82 35.01 14.33
CA GLY A 10 34.58 34.45 12.99
C GLY A 10 34.62 32.92 12.96
N SER A 11 35.55 32.29 13.68
CA SER A 11 35.65 30.82 13.76
C SER A 11 34.49 30.19 14.54
N ILE A 12 34.02 30.83 15.62
CA ILE A 12 32.88 30.36 16.40
C ILE A 12 31.58 30.53 15.61
N ALA A 13 31.41 31.65 14.91
CA ALA A 13 30.28 31.88 14.02
C ALA A 13 30.23 30.86 12.87
N GLY A 14 31.39 30.54 12.27
CA GLY A 14 31.51 29.51 11.23
C GLY A 14 31.17 28.10 11.74
N LEU A 15 31.55 27.76 12.98
CA LEU A 15 31.23 26.47 13.59
C LEU A 15 29.72 26.34 13.91
N LEU A 16 29.11 27.41 14.41
CA LEU A 16 27.66 27.48 14.66
C LEU A 16 26.85 27.55 13.36
N LEU A 17 27.41 28.06 12.26
CA LEU A 17 26.82 28.05 10.91
C LEU A 17 26.96 26.68 10.22
N GLY A 18 28.04 25.94 10.47
CA GLY A 18 28.22 24.57 9.96
C GLY A 18 27.42 23.51 10.71
N ALA A 19 27.11 23.73 11.99
CA ALA A 19 26.37 22.75 12.81
C ALA A 19 24.88 22.59 12.42
N ARG A 20 24.32 23.54 11.65
CA ARG A 20 22.93 23.51 11.17
C ARG A 20 22.74 22.74 9.85
N GLU A 21 23.84 22.26 9.27
CA GLU A 21 23.87 21.32 8.13
C GLU A 21 24.09 19.87 8.59
N ALA A 22 23.97 19.57 9.90
CA ALA A 22 23.66 18.22 10.35
C ALA A 22 22.17 17.95 10.10
N SER A 23 21.74 18.14 8.85
CA SER A 23 20.50 17.62 8.35
C SER A 23 20.57 16.13 8.58
N ALA A 24 19.77 15.65 9.53
CA ALA A 24 19.52 14.22 9.72
C ALA A 24 19.19 13.67 8.33
N SER A 25 20.15 12.99 7.72
CA SER A 25 19.90 12.25 6.50
C SER A 25 18.74 11.32 6.85
N PRO A 26 17.57 11.44 6.20
CA PRO A 26 16.48 10.53 6.50
C PRO A 26 17.06 9.16 6.19
N LEU A 27 17.12 8.31 7.21
CA LEU A 27 17.48 6.92 7.04
C LEU A 27 16.46 6.36 6.03
N VAL A 28 16.86 6.26 4.77
CA VAL A 28 16.05 5.71 3.70
C VAL A 28 16.05 4.20 3.95
N LEU A 29 15.17 3.75 4.85
CA LEU A 29 14.81 2.34 4.92
C LEU A 29 14.24 2.00 3.54
N ALA A 30 15.00 1.16 2.81
CA ALA A 30 14.68 0.54 1.52
C ALA A 30 13.28 0.91 0.98
N GLN A 31 13.19 2.04 0.28
CA GLN A 31 11.96 2.41 -0.42
C GLN A 31 11.78 1.41 -1.57
N VAL A 32 10.69 0.64 -1.54
CA VAL A 32 10.32 -0.21 -2.67
C VAL A 32 10.18 0.69 -3.91
N PRO A 33 10.85 0.39 -5.03
CA PRO A 33 10.75 1.19 -6.24
C PRO A 33 9.27 1.39 -6.62
N SER A 34 8.89 2.62 -6.97
CA SER A 34 7.51 2.97 -7.33
C SER A 34 6.96 2.08 -8.45
N SER A 35 7.80 1.70 -9.42
CA SER A 35 7.46 0.75 -10.47
C SER A 35 7.04 -0.63 -9.94
N LEU A 36 7.79 -1.19 -8.97
CA LEU A 36 7.41 -2.46 -8.33
C LEU A 36 6.09 -2.34 -7.56
N LYS A 37 5.87 -1.22 -6.86
CA LYS A 37 4.61 -0.95 -6.17
C LYS A 37 3.45 -0.95 -7.17
N THR A 38 3.60 -0.25 -8.30
CA THR A 38 2.58 -0.17 -9.35
C THR A 38 2.29 -1.55 -9.96
N SER A 39 3.32 -2.31 -10.35
CA SER A 39 3.14 -3.66 -10.89
C SER A 39 2.47 -4.61 -9.90
N PHE A 40 2.83 -4.52 -8.61
CA PHE A 40 2.21 -5.31 -7.56
C PHE A 40 0.73 -4.94 -7.38
N GLN A 41 0.38 -3.64 -7.41
CA GLN A 41 -1.02 -3.19 -7.35
C GLN A 41 -1.85 -3.72 -8.51
N TYR A 42 -1.31 -3.67 -9.74
CA TYR A 42 -1.98 -4.26 -10.90
C TYR A 42 -2.17 -5.78 -10.78
N GLY A 43 -1.11 -6.50 -10.39
CA GLY A 43 -1.18 -7.94 -10.17
C GLY A 43 -2.21 -8.33 -9.11
N LEU A 44 -2.19 -7.61 -7.97
CA LEU A 44 -3.13 -7.83 -6.87
C LEU A 44 -4.58 -7.54 -7.30
N GLY A 45 -4.80 -6.49 -8.11
CA GLY A 45 -6.11 -6.16 -8.66
C GLY A 45 -6.67 -7.28 -9.55
N ILE A 46 -5.83 -7.87 -10.41
CA ILE A 46 -6.22 -9.01 -11.26
C ILE A 46 -6.57 -10.24 -10.40
N LEU A 47 -5.79 -10.51 -9.35
CA LEU A 47 -6.06 -11.61 -8.43
C LEU A 47 -7.39 -11.42 -7.68
N PHE A 48 -7.70 -10.20 -7.25
CA PHE A 48 -9.00 -9.90 -6.63
C PHE A 48 -10.16 -10.04 -7.60
N LEU A 49 -10.01 -9.60 -8.86
CA LEU A 49 -11.04 -9.78 -9.87
C LEU A 49 -11.31 -11.27 -10.14
N GLY A 50 -10.26 -12.07 -10.31
CA GLY A 50 -10.38 -13.52 -10.51
C GLY A 50 -11.01 -14.22 -9.30
N GLY A 51 -10.54 -13.90 -8.09
CA GLY A 51 -11.08 -14.44 -6.84
C GLY A 51 -12.55 -14.06 -6.61
N PHE A 52 -12.92 -12.82 -6.92
CA PHE A 52 -14.30 -12.33 -6.81
C PHE A 52 -15.24 -13.10 -7.75
N LEU A 53 -14.87 -13.23 -9.03
CA LEU A 53 -15.66 -14.00 -10.00
C LEU A 53 -15.81 -15.47 -9.57
N TRP A 54 -14.74 -16.08 -9.07
CA TRP A 54 -14.79 -17.43 -8.53
C TRP A 54 -15.70 -17.55 -7.30
N GLY A 55 -15.67 -16.55 -6.41
CA GLY A 55 -16.58 -16.44 -5.27
C GLY A 55 -18.05 -16.40 -5.70
N VAL A 56 -18.39 -15.56 -6.69
CA VAL A 56 -19.76 -15.46 -7.24
C VAL A 56 -20.21 -16.79 -7.84
N ILE A 57 -19.37 -17.47 -8.60
CA ILE A 57 -19.68 -18.80 -9.17
C ILE A 57 -20.01 -19.82 -8.07
N LYS A 58 -19.23 -19.82 -6.98
CA LYS A 58 -19.49 -20.71 -5.83
C LYS A 58 -20.79 -20.36 -5.10
N ILE A 59 -21.13 -19.08 -4.98
CA ILE A 59 -22.42 -18.65 -4.41
C ILE A 59 -23.56 -19.19 -5.26
N TRP A 60 -23.46 -19.05 -6.59
CA TRP A 60 -24.49 -19.51 -7.51
C TRP A 60 -24.64 -21.03 -7.51
N GLY A 61 -23.52 -21.76 -7.58
CA GLY A 61 -23.51 -23.22 -7.48
C GLY A 61 -24.02 -23.74 -6.13
N GLY A 62 -23.69 -23.06 -5.03
CA GLY A 62 -24.23 -23.39 -3.71
C GLY A 62 -25.74 -23.14 -3.60
N ALA A 63 -26.22 -22.03 -4.18
CA ALA A 63 -27.63 -21.68 -4.19
C ALA A 63 -28.47 -22.65 -5.03
N ASP A 64 -27.96 -23.09 -6.20
CA ASP A 64 -28.61 -24.10 -7.05
C ASP A 64 -28.69 -25.47 -6.38
N ARG A 65 -27.68 -25.87 -5.59
CA ARG A 65 -27.75 -27.10 -4.80
C ARG A 65 -28.74 -26.99 -3.65
N MET A 66 -28.75 -25.84 -2.97
CA MET A 66 -29.69 -25.56 -1.90
C MET A 66 -31.15 -25.57 -2.39
N SER A 67 -31.43 -25.07 -3.61
CA SER A 67 -32.77 -25.10 -4.19
C SER A 67 -33.26 -26.53 -4.53
N LYS A 68 -32.33 -27.46 -4.74
CA LYS A 68 -32.58 -28.89 -4.99
C LYS A 68 -32.68 -29.73 -3.71
N GLY A 69 -32.60 -29.12 -2.53
CA GLY A 69 -32.69 -29.81 -1.24
C GLY A 69 -31.38 -30.40 -0.73
N ASP A 70 -30.25 -30.10 -1.38
CA ASP A 70 -28.92 -30.52 -0.92
C ASP A 70 -28.46 -29.63 0.24
N ALA A 71 -28.33 -30.21 1.43
CA ALA A 71 -27.93 -29.51 2.65
C ALA A 71 -26.52 -28.90 2.55
N ASP A 72 -25.65 -29.47 1.70
CA ASP A 72 -24.29 -28.98 1.49
C ASP A 72 -24.23 -27.70 0.64
N GLY A 73 -25.34 -27.32 -0.02
CA GLY A 73 -25.45 -26.08 -0.80
C GLY A 73 -25.18 -24.82 0.03
N LYS A 74 -25.56 -24.82 1.32
CA LYS A 74 -25.28 -23.72 2.25
C LYS A 74 -23.78 -23.48 2.45
N MET A 75 -22.98 -24.54 2.51
CA MET A 75 -21.53 -24.42 2.66
C MET A 75 -20.87 -23.87 1.39
N GLY A 76 -21.43 -24.15 0.22
CA GLY A 76 -21.03 -23.54 -1.05
C GLY A 76 -21.25 -22.03 -1.07
N VAL A 77 -22.41 -21.57 -0.60
CA VAL A 77 -22.75 -20.14 -0.49
C VAL A 77 -21.86 -19.43 0.52
N VAL A 78 -21.71 -20.00 1.73
CA VAL A 78 -20.86 -19.42 2.78
C VAL A 78 -19.41 -19.31 2.32
N GLY A 79 -18.87 -20.36 1.69
CA GLY A 79 -17.52 -20.34 1.14
C GLY A 79 -17.35 -19.30 0.02
N GLY A 80 -18.36 -19.10 -0.81
CA GLY A 80 -18.33 -18.06 -1.84
C GLY A 80 -18.39 -16.64 -1.28
N ILE A 81 -19.22 -16.39 -0.26
CA ILE A 81 -19.30 -15.09 0.44
C ILE A 81 -17.98 -14.75 1.13
N ILE A 82 -17.29 -15.72 1.75
CA ILE A 82 -15.99 -15.48 2.39
C ILE A 82 -14.95 -15.04 1.35
N ILE A 83 -14.89 -15.71 0.19
CA ILE A 83 -13.94 -15.38 -0.88
C ILE A 83 -14.26 -14.00 -1.47
N ALA A 84 -15.53 -13.73 -1.79
CA ALA A 84 -15.95 -12.45 -2.36
C ALA A 84 -15.80 -11.29 -1.34
N GLY A 85 -16.15 -11.54 -0.08
CA GLY A 85 -16.03 -10.59 1.02
C GLY A 85 -14.58 -10.24 1.34
N ALA A 86 -13.65 -11.20 1.25
CA ALA A 86 -12.22 -10.94 1.44
C ALA A 86 -11.67 -9.93 0.41
N ALA A 87 -12.07 -10.03 -0.86
CA ALA A 87 -11.68 -9.06 -1.88
C ALA A 87 -12.24 -7.65 -1.59
N ALA A 88 -13.49 -7.56 -1.13
CA ALA A 88 -14.11 -6.28 -0.76
C ALA A 88 -13.42 -5.63 0.47
N ILE A 89 -13.09 -6.43 1.49
CA ILE A 89 -12.37 -5.96 2.69
C ILE A 89 -10.98 -5.46 2.30
N MET A 90 -10.25 -6.21 1.47
CA MET A 90 -8.93 -5.80 1.01
C MET A 90 -8.99 -4.52 0.16
N GLY A 91 -9.98 -4.37 -0.71
CA GLY A 91 -10.20 -3.14 -1.48
C GLY A 91 -10.44 -1.93 -0.57
N ALA A 92 -11.28 -2.08 0.46
CA ALA A 92 -11.54 -1.04 1.45
C ALA A 92 -10.28 -0.66 2.24
N LEU A 93 -9.50 -1.65 2.68
CA LEU A 93 -8.23 -1.42 3.36
C LEU A 93 -7.21 -0.71 2.45
N PHE A 94 -7.08 -1.12 1.19
CA PHE A 94 -6.21 -0.45 0.22
C PHE A 94 -6.59 1.03 -0.02
N SER A 95 -7.89 1.33 -0.01
CA SER A 95 -8.41 2.69 -0.09
C SER A 95 -8.10 3.51 1.17
N ILE A 96 -8.30 2.93 2.36
CA ILE A 96 -8.04 3.59 3.64
C ILE A 96 -6.54 3.86 3.85
N PHE A 97 -5.66 2.94 3.45
CA PHE A 97 -4.20 3.09 3.59
C PHE A 97 -3.55 3.97 2.50
N GLY A 98 -4.35 4.70 1.70
CA GLY A 98 -3.82 5.67 0.74
C GLY A 98 -3.03 5.04 -0.41
N MET A 99 -3.21 3.74 -0.68
CA MET A 99 -2.61 3.08 -1.84
C MET A 99 -3.37 3.33 -3.14
N SER A 100 -4.51 4.02 -3.09
CA SER A 100 -5.25 4.53 -4.25
C SER A 100 -4.47 5.58 -5.04
N ASP A 101 -3.47 6.22 -4.44
CA ASP A 101 -2.57 7.20 -5.06
C ASP A 101 -1.36 6.53 -5.77
N GLY A 102 -1.54 5.33 -6.29
CA GLY A 102 -0.74 4.83 -7.42
C GLY A 102 -1.05 5.65 -8.67
N ALA A 103 -0.87 6.97 -8.57
CA ALA A 103 -1.25 7.94 -9.56
C ALA A 103 -0.55 7.58 -10.87
N LEU A 104 -1.39 7.24 -11.84
CA LEU A 104 -1.10 7.24 -13.26
C LEU A 104 -0.65 8.65 -13.67
N VAL A 105 0.56 9.05 -13.32
CA VAL A 105 1.20 10.22 -13.90
C VAL A 105 2.02 9.69 -15.08
N PRO A 106 1.50 9.79 -16.32
CA PRO A 106 2.30 9.43 -17.48
C PRO A 106 3.59 10.25 -17.49
N GLN A 107 4.73 9.56 -17.41
CA GLN A 107 6.06 10.13 -17.63
C GLN A 107 6.30 10.04 -19.15
N PHE A 108 5.96 11.11 -19.87
CA PHE A 108 6.43 11.29 -21.25
C PHE A 108 7.85 11.86 -21.22
#